data_AF-A0A7K1WAF3-F1
#
_entry.id   AF-A0A7K1WAF3-F1
#
_cell.length_a   1.000
_cell.length_b   1.000
_cell.length_c   1.000
_cell.angle_alpha   90.00
_cell.angle_beta   90.00
_cell.angle_gamma   90.00
#
_symmetry.space_group_name_H-M   'P 1'
#
loop_
_entity.id
_entity.type
_entity.pdbx_description
1 polymer ?
#
loop_
_entity_poly.entity_id
_entity_poly.type
_entity_poly.pdbx_seq_one_letter_code
_entity_poly.pdbx_strand_id
1 'polypeptide(L)' 'MDAIQQHMLDTYRAARLGEPAPPPPGRHDRRTLRDLYRHWLTHPPTPRQPVRGHSSPSGA' A
#
# COMPACT_ATOMS: atom_id res chain seq x y z
N MET A 1 15.58 10.38 -11.30
CA MET A 1 14.27 10.75 -11.85
C MET A 1 13.20 10.20 -10.93
N ASP A 2 12.21 11.01 -10.55
CA ASP A 2 11.07 10.61 -9.70
C ASP A 2 9.80 10.42 -10.57
N ALA A 3 8.83 9.64 -10.09
CA ALA A 3 7.60 9.31 -10.81
C ALA A 3 6.77 10.55 -11.15
N ILE A 4 6.75 11.56 -10.28
CA ILE A 4 6.08 12.85 -10.56
C ILE A 4 6.81 13.59 -11.68
N GLN A 5 8.14 13.67 -11.60
CA GLN A 5 8.96 14.36 -12.60
C GLN A 5 8.85 13.72 -13.98
N GLN A 6 8.88 12.39 -14.04
CA GLN A 6 8.66 11.63 -15.27
C GLN A 6 7.25 11.85 -15.83
N HIS A 7 6.22 11.84 -14.97
CA HIS A 7 4.85 12.10 -15.38
C HIS A 7 4.67 13.49 -15.99
N MET A 8 5.36 14.52 -15.47
CA MET A 8 5.33 15.86 -16.07
C MET A 8 5.91 15.87 -17.50
N LEU A 9 7.03 15.18 -17.72
CA LEU A 9 7.65 15.06 -19.04
C LEU A 9 6.78 14.28 -20.03
N ASP A 10 6.20 13.18 -19.58
CA ASP A 10 5.34 12.33 -20.43
C ASP A 10 4.04 13.05 -20.80
N THR A 11 3.48 13.83 -19.88
CA THR A 11 2.30 14.66 -20.17
C THR A 11 2.61 15.74 -21.19
N TYR A 12 3.75 16.41 -21.07
CA TYR A 12 4.20 17.39 -22.06
C TYR A 12 4.41 16.76 -23.44
N ARG A 13 5.03 15.57 -23.49
CA ARG A 13 5.22 14.82 -24.74
C ARG A 13 3.88 14.43 -25.35
N ALA A 14 2.94 13.91 -24.56
CA ALA A 14 1.62 13.52 -25.03
C ALA A 14 0.86 14.72 -25.62
N ALA A 15 0.87 15.86 -24.93
CA ALA A 15 0.27 17.10 -25.42
C ALA A 15 0.90 17.57 -26.74
N ARG A 16 2.22 17.39 -26.91
CA ARG A 16 2.92 17.76 -28.14
C ARG A 16 2.61 16.83 -29.32
N LEU A 17 2.35 15.55 -29.06
CA LEU A 17 2.05 14.54 -30.08
C LEU A 17 0.55 14.39 -30.35
N GLY A 18 -0.32 15.05 -29.58
CA GLY A 18 -1.78 14.88 -29.66
C GLY A 18 -2.27 13.55 -29.06
N GLU A 19 -1.43 12.91 -28.25
CA GLU A 19 -1.73 11.65 -27.57
C GLU A 19 -2.47 11.89 -26.25
N PRO A 20 -3.27 10.93 -25.78
CA PRO A 20 -3.95 11.05 -24.50
C PRO A 20 -2.94 11.14 -23.34
N ALA A 21 -3.27 11.97 -22.34
CA ALA A 21 -2.41 12.17 -21.19
C ALA A 21 -2.21 10.86 -20.40
N PRO A 22 -0.97 10.54 -19.98
CA PRO A 22 -0.70 9.35 -19.19
C PRO A 22 -1.48 9.42 -17.85
N PRO A 23 -1.90 8.26 -17.31
CA PRO A 23 -2.59 8.25 -16.03
C PRO A 23 -1.69 8.79 -14.92
N PRO A 24 -2.21 9.64 -14.00
CA PRO A 24 -1.39 10.19 -12.94
C PRO A 24 -0.87 9.09 -12.01
N PRO A 25 0.40 9.17 -11.60
CA PRO A 25 1.01 8.22 -10.68
C PRO A 25 0.25 8.22 -9.34
N GLY A 26 0.22 7.08 -8.66
CA GLY A 26 -0.42 6.93 -7.35
C GLY A 26 -1.96 6.79 -7.37
N ARG A 27 -2.62 6.73 -8.54
CA ARG A 27 -4.07 6.40 -8.59
C ARG A 27 -4.39 5.05 -7.95
N HIS A 28 -3.55 4.05 -8.20
CA HIS A 28 -3.74 2.70 -7.65
C HIS A 28 -3.39 2.67 -6.16
N ASP A 29 -2.32 3.36 -5.76
CA ASP A 29 -1.87 3.42 -4.37
C ASP A 29 -2.92 4.05 -3.44
N ARG A 30 -3.65 5.07 -3.90
CA ARG A 30 -4.75 5.66 -3.12
C ARG A 30 -5.89 4.68 -2.84
N ARG A 31 -6.24 3.82 -3.80
CA ARG A 31 -7.25 2.75 -3.59
C ARG A 31 -6.72 1.72 -2.60
N THR A 32 -5.49 1.27 -2.79
CA THR A 32 -4.83 0.31 -1.88
C THR A 32 -4.74 0.84 -0.46
N LEU A 33 -4.33 2.10 -0.27
CA LEU A 33 -4.26 2.74 1.05
C LEU A 33 -5.64 2.89 1.69
N ARG A 34 -6.67 3.23 0.91
CA ARG A 34 -8.04 3.32 1.40
C ARG A 34 -8.57 1.96 1.84
N ASP A 35 -8.31 0.92 1.05
CA ASP A 35 -8.74 -0.43 1.36
C ASP A 35 -7.99 -1.00 2.58
N LEU A 36 -6.69 -0.72 2.69
CA LEU A 36 -5.90 -1.04 3.87
C LEU A 36 -6.43 -0.31 5.11
N TYR A 37 -6.70 0.98 5.01
CA TYR A 37 -7.28 1.76 6.10
C TYR A 37 -8.63 1.20 6.55
N ARG A 38 -9.50 0.83 5.59
CA ARG A 38 -10.78 0.20 5.87
C ARG A 38 -10.62 -1.17 6.53
N HIS A 39 -9.65 -1.95 6.09
CA HIS A 39 -9.32 -3.23 6.69
C HIS A 39 -8.89 -3.05 8.16
N TRP A 40 -8.01 -2.09 8.46
CA TRP A 40 -7.59 -1.77 9.82
C TRP A 40 -8.72 -1.32 10.75
N LEU A 41 -9.69 -0.57 10.22
CA LEU A 41 -10.88 -0.15 10.99
C LEU A 41 -11.81 -1.31 11.34
N THR A 42 -11.90 -2.31 10.46
CA THR A 42 -12.82 -3.44 10.61
C THR A 42 -12.17 -4.66 11.26
N HIS A 43 -10.85 -4.75 11.18
CA HIS A 43 -10.02 -5.82 11.71
C HIS A 43 -8.99 -5.16 12.62
N PRO A 44 -9.39 -4.78 13.85
CA PRO A 44 -8.42 -4.30 14.82
C PRO A 44 -7.31 -5.36 14.93
N PRO A 45 -6.03 -4.95 14.94
CA PRO A 45 -4.93 -5.89 15.00
C PRO A 45 -5.13 -6.77 16.23
N THR A 46 -5.40 -8.05 16.02
CA THR A 46 -5.48 -9.00 17.13
C THR A 46 -4.10 -9.01 17.78
N PRO A 47 -3.97 -8.69 19.08
CA PRO A 47 -2.69 -8.84 19.75
C PRO A 47 -2.25 -10.28 19.53
N ARG A 48 -1.07 -10.46 18.92
CA ARG A 48 -0.46 -11.78 18.76
C ARG A 48 -0.43 -12.39 20.15
N GLN A 49 -1.28 -13.40 20.36
CA GLN A 49 -1.32 -14.11 21.61
C GLN A 49 0.09 -14.72 21.76
N PRO A 50 0.85 -14.38 22.82
CA PRO A 50 2.09 -15.08 23.07
C PRO A 50 1.70 -16.54 23.18
N VAL A 51 2.25 -17.38 22.30
CA VAL A 51 2.10 -18.82 22.39
C VAL A 51 2.52 -19.19 23.80
N ARG A 52 1.54 -19.47 24.65
CA ARG A 52 1.78 -19.75 26.05
C ARG A 52 2.44 -21.12 26.04
N GLY A 53 3.77 -21.11 26.05
CA GLY A 53 4.57 -22.31 26.18
C GLY A 53 4.09 -23.00 27.44
N HIS A 54 3.35 -24.09 27.26
CA HIS A 54 3.20 -25.19 28.19
C HIS A 54 4.55 -25.49 28.84
N SER A 55 4.78 -24.92 30.02
CA SER A 55 5.81 -25.37 30.95
C SER A 55 5.30 -26.69 31.54
N SER A 56 5.81 -27.82 31.06
CA SER A 56 5.67 -29.08 31.78
C SER A 56 6.54 -29.01 33.04
N PRO A 57 5.99 -29.12 34.26
CA PRO A 57 6.80 -29.38 35.43
C PRO A 57 7.00 -30.90 35.50
N SER A 58 8.12 -31.40 34.99
CA SER A 58 8.55 -32.76 35.34
C SER A 58 9.43 -32.63 36.57
N GLY A 59 8.78 -32.74 37.74
CA GLY A 59 9.46 -33.01 38.99
C GLY A 59 9.70 -34.51 39.19
N ALA A 60 10.58 -34.78 40.15
CA ALA A 60 10.99 -36.06 40.73
C ALA A 60 12.08 -36.83 39.97
#